data_AF-A0A942RFD2-F1
#
_entry.id   AF-A0A942RFD2-F1
#
_cell.length_a   1.000
_cell.length_b   1.000
_cell.length_c   1.000
_cell.angle_alpha   90.00
_cell.angle_beta   90.00
_cell.angle_gamma   90.00
#
_symmetry.space_group_name_H-M   'P 1'
#
loop_
_entity.id
_entity.type
_entity.pdbx_description
1 polymer ?
#
loop_
_entity_poly.entity_id
_entity_poly.type
_entity_poly.pdbx_seq_one_letter_code
_entity_poly.pdbx_strand_id
1 'polypeptide(L)'
;MIMDEWITITSVENKSNYILRLTFSDDCVKEIDMSDLKYLSGDFSVLNNEEDFRKIKIVDDGRALQWECGYDNCADELRYFRDYIFAEGLENSSFELEKENVIA
;
A
#
# COMPACT_ATOMS: atom_id res chain seq x y z
N MET A 1 31.03 8.01 2.74
CA MET A 1 30.23 7.24 3.71
C MET A 1 28.83 7.26 3.13
N ILE A 2 28.43 6.19 2.43
CA ILE A 2 27.05 6.07 1.97
C ILE A 2 26.29 5.68 3.24
N MET A 3 25.62 6.64 3.86
CA MET A 3 24.57 6.29 4.81
C MET A 3 23.50 5.61 3.96
N ASP A 4 23.15 4.37 4.28
CA ASP A 4 21.98 3.74 3.70
C ASP A 4 20.78 4.64 4.03
N GLU A 5 20.39 5.49 3.07
CA GLU A 5 19.24 6.34 3.23
C GLU A 5 18.03 5.44 3.35
N TRP A 6 17.32 5.57 4.48
CA TRP A 6 16.09 4.83 4.69
C TRP A 6 15.07 5.25 3.65
N ILE A 7 14.33 4.28 3.12
CA ILE A 7 13.24 4.58 2.19
C ILE A 7 12.19 5.41 2.92
N THR A 8 11.85 6.58 2.38
CA THR A 8 10.78 7.43 2.89
C THR A 8 9.75 7.67 1.80
N ILE A 9 8.51 7.90 2.21
CA ILE A 9 7.41 8.32 1.35
C ILE A 9 7.52 9.84 1.21
N THR A 10 7.71 10.31 -0.01
CA THR A 10 7.85 11.73 -0.34
C THR A 10 6.54 12.33 -0.84
N SER A 11 5.63 11.49 -1.35
CA SER A 11 4.31 11.93 -1.81
C SER A 11 3.28 10.80 -1.72
N VAL A 12 2.04 11.16 -1.45
CA VAL A 12 0.86 10.30 -1.49
C VAL A 12 -0.24 11.01 -2.28
N GLU A 13 -0.78 10.32 -3.27
CA GLU A 13 -1.94 10.76 -4.02
C GLU A 13 -3.07 9.71 -3.88
N ASN A 14 -4.22 10.15 -3.39
CA ASN A 14 -5.42 9.31 -3.35
C ASN A 14 -6.01 9.19 -4.76
N LYS A 15 -6.12 7.96 -5.25
CA LYS A 15 -6.93 7.61 -6.42
C LYS A 15 -8.30 7.12 -5.95
N SER A 16 -9.20 6.84 -6.90
CA SER A 16 -10.50 6.22 -6.60
C SER A 16 -10.35 4.77 -6.15
N ASN A 17 -11.37 4.22 -5.47
CA ASN A 17 -11.46 2.80 -5.13
C ASN A 17 -10.33 2.30 -4.22
N TYR A 18 -9.93 3.08 -3.21
CA TYR A 18 -8.88 2.70 -2.25
C TYR A 18 -7.48 2.51 -2.84
N ILE A 19 -7.23 3.05 -4.03
CA ILE A 19 -5.91 3.01 -4.63
C ILE A 19 -5.11 4.23 -4.19
N LEU A 20 -3.87 4.01 -3.77
CA LEU A 20 -2.91 5.08 -3.47
C LEU A 20 -1.77 5.06 -4.48
N ARG A 21 -1.38 6.24 -4.96
CA ARG A 21 -0.12 6.42 -5.69
C ARG A 21 0.92 7.05 -4.76
N LEU A 22 1.95 6.28 -4.43
CA LEU A 22 3.04 6.70 -3.55
C LEU A 22 4.29 7.01 -4.36
N THR A 23 5.02 8.04 -3.97
CA THR A 23 6.39 8.31 -4.42
C THR A 23 7.34 8.15 -3.25
N PHE A 24 8.47 7.51 -3.48
CA PHE A 24 9.48 7.23 -2.47
C PHE A 24 10.76 8.06 -2.69
N SER A 25 11.65 8.09 -1.70
CA SER A 25 12.93 8.82 -1.75
C SER A 25 13.92 8.30 -2.80
N ASP A 26 13.75 7.08 -3.27
CA ASP A 26 14.54 6.46 -4.36
C ASP A 26 13.92 6.69 -5.74
N ASP A 27 13.05 7.70 -5.87
CA ASP A 27 12.25 8.02 -7.05
C ASP A 27 11.30 6.89 -7.51
N CYS A 28 11.15 5.82 -6.73
CA CYS A 28 10.16 4.78 -7.03
C CYS A 28 8.75 5.35 -6.89
N VAL A 29 7.88 5.04 -7.86
CA VAL A 29 6.45 5.37 -7.81
C VAL A 29 5.64 4.09 -7.81
N LYS A 30 4.78 3.89 -6.80
CA LYS A 30 3.90 2.71 -6.70
C LYS A 30 2.42 3.06 -6.64
N GLU A 31 1.61 2.34 -7.41
CA GLU A 31 0.17 2.28 -7.22
C GLU A 31 -0.18 1.03 -6.40
N ILE A 32 -0.81 1.24 -5.25
CA ILE A 32 -1.09 0.21 -4.25
C ILE A 32 -2.60 0.13 -4.03
N ASP A 33 -3.13 -1.09 -4.09
CA ASP A 33 -4.50 -1.38 -3.67
C ASP A 33 -4.57 -1.50 -2.15
N MET A 34 -5.42 -0.68 -1.54
CA MET A 34 -5.75 -0.74 -0.11
C MET A 34 -7.20 -1.16 0.12
N SER A 35 -7.86 -1.77 -0.87
CA SER A 35 -9.27 -2.15 -0.79
C SER A 35 -9.54 -3.31 0.16
N ASP A 36 -8.51 -4.01 0.63
CA ASP A 36 -8.59 -4.95 1.75
C ASP A 36 -8.88 -4.24 3.08
N LEU A 37 -8.49 -2.97 3.23
CA LEU A 37 -8.74 -2.20 4.45
C LEU A 37 -10.23 -2.00 4.75
N LYS A 38 -11.10 -2.08 3.73
CA LYS A 38 -12.57 -2.01 3.90
C LYS A 38 -13.17 -3.19 4.67
N TYR A 39 -12.37 -4.22 4.93
CA TYR A 39 -12.76 -5.40 5.70
C TYR A 39 -12.25 -5.33 7.14
N LEU A 40 -11.53 -4.26 7.51
CA LEU A 40 -11.14 -4.04 8.89
C LEU A 40 -12.38 -3.79 9.76
N SER A 41 -12.31 -4.27 11.00
CA SER A 41 -13.40 -4.20 11.97
C SER A 41 -12.92 -3.54 13.27
N GLY A 42 -13.87 -3.24 14.16
CA GLY A 42 -13.59 -2.50 15.39
C GLY A 42 -13.21 -1.05 15.12
N ASP A 43 -12.18 -0.56 15.81
CA ASP A 43 -11.76 0.85 15.78
C ASP A 43 -11.28 1.32 14.40
N PHE A 44 -10.93 0.41 13.50
CA PHE A 44 -10.48 0.71 12.14
C PHE A 44 -11.61 0.72 11.09
N SER A 45 -12.85 0.42 11.50
CA SER A 45 -14.01 0.38 10.59
C SER A 45 -14.31 1.69 9.88
N VAL A 46 -13.77 2.82 10.36
CA VAL A 46 -13.85 4.11 9.65
C VAL A 46 -13.19 4.07 8.27
N LEU A 47 -12.22 3.18 8.07
CA LEU A 47 -11.55 3.00 6.77
C LEU A 47 -12.48 2.33 5.74
N ASN A 48 -13.66 1.87 6.13
CA ASN A 48 -14.68 1.37 5.20
C ASN A 48 -15.39 2.52 4.48
N ASN A 49 -15.22 3.76 4.96
CA ASN A 49 -15.67 4.97 4.30
C ASN A 49 -14.51 5.56 3.47
N GLU A 50 -14.74 5.72 2.17
CA GLU A 50 -13.72 6.22 1.24
C GLU A 50 -13.30 7.67 1.54
N GLU A 51 -14.21 8.50 2.06
CA GLU A 51 -13.89 9.88 2.46
C GLU A 51 -12.93 9.91 3.66
N ASP A 52 -13.12 9.01 4.62
CA ASP A 52 -12.23 8.89 5.79
C ASP A 52 -10.90 8.24 5.40
N PHE A 53 -10.93 7.24 4.52
CA PHE A 53 -9.71 6.67 3.92
C PHE A 53 -8.87 7.74 3.20
N ARG A 54 -9.49 8.71 2.51
CA ARG A 54 -8.76 9.78 1.82
C ARG A 54 -8.03 10.73 2.76
N LYS A 55 -8.35 10.75 4.06
CA LYS A 55 -7.69 11.56 5.09
C LYS A 55 -6.37 10.94 5.57
N ILE A 56 -5.62 10.35 4.64
CA ILE A 56 -4.31 9.76 4.86
C ILE A 56 -3.24 10.85 4.97
N LYS A 57 -2.24 10.64 5.84
CA LYS A 57 -1.11 11.56 6.02
C LYS A 57 0.19 10.79 6.02
N ILE A 58 1.23 11.43 5.49
CA ILE A 58 2.61 10.99 5.69
C ILE A 58 3.06 11.46 7.08
N VAL A 59 3.59 10.56 7.88
CA VAL A 59 4.06 10.83 9.26
C VAL A 59 5.49 10.30 9.45
N ASP A 60 6.05 10.55 10.64
CA ASP A 60 7.37 10.06 11.06
C ASP A 60 8.48 10.35 10.03
N ASP A 61 8.56 11.61 9.59
CA ASP A 61 9.53 12.06 8.59
C ASP A 61 9.52 11.23 7.29
N GLY A 62 8.33 10.76 6.88
CA GLY A 62 8.16 9.95 5.68
C GLY A 62 8.22 8.45 5.92
N ARG A 63 8.34 7.99 7.16
CA ARG A 63 8.51 6.56 7.46
C ARG A 63 7.20 5.79 7.58
N ALA A 64 6.05 6.46 7.59
CA ALA A 64 4.75 5.80 7.56
C ALA A 64 3.65 6.63 6.89
N LEU A 65 2.62 5.93 6.44
CA LEU A 65 1.29 6.49 6.19
C LEU A 65 0.41 6.22 7.40
N GLN A 66 -0.36 7.22 7.86
CA GLN A 66 -1.29 7.09 8.96
C GLN A 66 -2.66 7.71 8.65
N TRP A 67 -3.73 7.01 9.05
CA TRP A 67 -5.12 7.48 9.01
C TRP A 67 -5.57 8.03 10.36
N GLU A 68 -6.65 8.81 10.39
CA GLU A 68 -7.16 9.47 11.62
C GLU A 68 -7.56 8.48 12.73
N CYS A 69 -7.90 7.23 12.39
CA CYS A 69 -8.16 6.17 13.39
C CYS A 69 -6.90 5.58 14.03
N GLY A 70 -5.71 6.06 13.65
CA GLY A 70 -4.43 5.57 14.17
C GLY A 70 -3.92 4.31 13.48
N TYR A 71 -4.61 3.78 12.47
CA TYR A 71 -4.05 2.75 11.60
C TYR A 71 -2.89 3.34 10.80
N ASP A 72 -1.77 2.63 10.74
CA ASP A 72 -0.57 3.05 10.03
C ASP A 72 0.09 1.91 9.24
N ASN A 73 0.82 2.26 8.18
CA ASN A 73 1.63 1.33 7.37
C ASN A 73 3.01 1.96 7.17
N CYS A 74 4.07 1.19 7.43
CA CYS A 74 5.44 1.70 7.30
C CYS A 74 5.88 1.80 5.83
N ALA A 75 6.84 2.69 5.56
CA ALA A 75 7.36 2.94 4.23
C ALA A 75 7.98 1.67 3.60
N ASP A 76 8.66 0.84 4.38
CA ASP A 76 9.28 -0.39 3.89
C ASP A 76 8.23 -1.44 3.49
N GLU A 77 7.16 -1.60 4.27
CA GLU A 77 6.03 -2.47 3.95
C GLU A 77 5.40 -2.07 2.62
N LEU A 78 5.09 -0.78 2.46
CA LEU A 78 4.49 -0.23 1.24
C LEU A 78 5.45 -0.35 0.04
N ARG A 79 6.75 -0.14 0.26
CA ARG A 79 7.78 -0.20 -0.79
C ARG A 79 8.02 -1.62 -1.29
N TYR A 80 8.18 -2.58 -0.38
CA TYR A 80 8.73 -3.90 -0.71
C TYR A 80 7.74 -5.06 -0.61
N PHE A 81 6.74 -4.95 0.25
CA PHE A 81 5.88 -6.08 0.61
C PHE A 81 4.46 -5.96 0.07
N ARG A 82 3.99 -4.74 -0.18
CA ARG A 82 2.65 -4.55 -0.75
C ARG A 82 2.65 -4.63 -2.26
N ASP A 83 1.73 -5.44 -2.79
CA ASP A 83 1.60 -5.71 -4.21
C ASP A 83 1.28 -4.44 -5.00
N TYR A 84 1.88 -4.35 -6.18
CA TYR A 84 1.77 -3.23 -7.09
C TYR A 84 0.66 -3.50 -8.12
N ILE A 85 -0.27 -2.57 -8.34
CA ILE A 85 -1.17 -2.64 -9.50
C ILE A 85 -0.52 -1.86 -10.65
N PHE A 86 0.13 -2.54 -11.60
CA PHE A 86 0.57 -1.90 -12.85
C PHE A 86 -0.57 -2.05 -13.84
N ALA A 87 -1.49 -1.09 -13.79
CA ALA A 87 -2.53 -0.95 -14.79
C ALA A 87 -2.01 -0.06 -15.93
N GLU A 88 -1.25 -0.65 -16.85
CA GLU A 88 -1.39 -0.42 -18.30
C GLU A 88 -0.74 -1.57 -19.08
N GLY A 89 -1.57 -2.48 -19.62
CA GLY A 89 -1.18 -3.44 -20.66
C GLY A 89 -0.93 -4.87 -20.20
N LEU A 90 -1.78 -5.79 -20.68
CA LEU A 90 -1.67 -7.25 -20.60
C LEU A 90 -0.24 -7.78 -20.87
N GLU A 91 0.31 -8.56 -19.93
CA GLU A 91 0.70 -9.98 -20.08
C GLU A 91 1.67 -10.41 -18.98
N ASN A 92 1.36 -11.55 -18.36
CA ASN A 92 2.19 -12.34 -17.44
C ASN A 92 2.35 -11.84 -16.01
N SER A 93 1.49 -12.35 -15.12
CA SER A 93 1.99 -13.31 -14.13
C SER A 93 0.80 -13.96 -13.42
N SER A 94 0.46 -15.14 -13.93
CA SER A 94 -0.32 -16.16 -13.27
C SER A 94 0.19 -16.36 -11.84
N PHE A 95 -0.60 -15.96 -10.84
CA PHE A 95 -0.51 -16.58 -9.52
C PHE A 95 -1.37 -17.84 -9.56
N GLU A 96 -0.91 -18.83 -10.35
CA GLU A 96 -1.39 -20.20 -10.27
C GLU A 96 -0.94 -20.74 -8.91
N LEU A 97 -1.87 -20.78 -7.95
CA LEU A 97 -1.74 -21.66 -6.80
C LEU A 97 -1.90 -23.09 -7.31
N GLU A 98 -0.83 -23.66 -7.86
CA GLU A 98 -0.67 -25.11 -7.96
C GLU A 98 -0.56 -25.66 -6.53
N LYS A 99 -1.70 -25.89 -5.89
CA LYS A 99 -1.80 -27.00 -4.94
C LYS A 99 -2.10 -28.24 -5.76
N GLU A 100 -1.03 -28.82 -6.28
CA GLU A 100 -1.03 -30.16 -6.83
C GLU A 100 -1.77 -31.10 -5.86
N ASN A 101 -2.74 -31.79 -6.46
CA ASN A 101 -3.17 -33.13 -6.12
C ASN A 101 -2.13 -33.95 -5.35
N VAL A 102 -2.30 -34.09 -4.04
CA VAL A 102 -1.90 -35.32 -3.36
C VAL A 102 -3.04 -36.30 -3.53
N ILE A 103 -3.03 -37.01 -4.66
CA ILE A 103 -3.76 -38.29 -4.79
C ILE A 103 -2.87 -39.36 -4.17
N ALA A 104 -3.37 -40.00 -3.10
CA ALA A 104 -3.39 -41.45 -2.92
C ALA A 104 -4.26 -41.79 -1.70
#